data_AF-A0A1A2CJ33-F1
#
_entry.id   AF-A0A1A2CJ33-F1
#
_cell.length_a   1.000
_cell.length_b   1.000
_cell.length_c   1.000
_cell.angle_alpha   90.00
_cell.angle_beta   90.00
_cell.angle_gamma   90.00
#
_symmetry.space_group_name_H-M   'P 1'
#
loop_
_entity.id
_entity.type
_entity.pdbx_description
1 polymer ?
#
loop_
_entity_poly.entity_id
_entity_poly.type
_entity_poly.pdbx_seq_one_letter_code
_entity_poly.pdbx_strand_id
1 'polypeptide(L)'
;MNDTDVLVVGAGPTGLTLAAVLLTRGIHVEVVDKLRQGANTSRAAAVNARTLEVLEKLDVSRRLVKAGLVAPRFTMREGSTLLIAVDFSTLPTQYPYTLMISQADTERLLEERLNELGTEVIRPKSLTGLSQDATGVTATFDDGDTIRARYVVGADGMHSTVREQAGIGFAGGEFAESFALADVRVTGEAPRDEVILFYGKDGLNVLAPLPDDIFRIVAPAADVPPVPSAAFVQQLLDTRGFGPGRTMVTELVWGSRFRIHHRVADGYRSGRLLLAGDAAHVHSPAGGQGMNLGITDAIALGTALAKVLRDGSDAQLDAYSASQRQKAQQVLTLTGRLTRVATMPRPLRPIRNSAMRAAAHLPAARRQLAWRLSGLVYR
;
A
#
# COMPACT_ATOMS: atom_id res chain seq x y z
N MET A 1 -5.73 -34.99 -8.99
CA MET A 1 -6.02 -33.92 -9.96
C MET A 1 -6.18 -32.66 -9.13
N ASN A 2 -5.64 -31.53 -9.57
CA ASN A 2 -5.78 -30.27 -8.82
C ASN A 2 -6.98 -29.51 -9.38
N ASP A 3 -7.72 -28.84 -8.50
CA ASP A 3 -8.88 -28.02 -8.87
C ASP A 3 -8.41 -26.74 -9.58
N THR A 4 -7.27 -26.18 -9.12
CA THR A 4 -6.67 -24.97 -9.69
C THR A 4 -5.14 -25.06 -9.77
N ASP A 5 -4.51 -24.22 -10.61
CA ASP A 5 -3.04 -24.12 -10.60
C ASP A 5 -2.59 -23.31 -9.38
N VAL A 6 -3.26 -22.19 -9.11
CA VAL A 6 -2.89 -21.29 -8.01
C VAL A 6 -4.12 -20.86 -7.23
N LEU A 7 -4.10 -21.09 -5.92
CA LEU A 7 -5.07 -20.50 -4.99
C LEU A 7 -4.47 -19.24 -4.37
N VAL A 8 -5.15 -18.11 -4.50
CA VAL A 8 -4.78 -16.84 -3.87
C VAL A 8 -5.69 -16.60 -2.67
N VAL A 9 -5.09 -16.49 -1.49
CA VAL A 9 -5.80 -16.26 -0.22
C VAL A 9 -5.66 -14.79 0.16
N GLY A 10 -6.77 -14.05 0.12
CA GLY A 10 -6.84 -12.61 0.33
C GLY A 10 -7.02 -11.85 -0.99
N ALA A 11 -8.10 -11.07 -1.06
CA ALA A 11 -8.52 -10.28 -2.21
C ALA A 11 -8.36 -8.77 -1.96
N GLY A 12 -7.27 -8.39 -1.29
CA GLY A 12 -6.76 -7.03 -1.31
C GLY A 12 -6.05 -6.70 -2.63
N PRO A 13 -5.44 -5.51 -2.76
CA PRO A 13 -4.86 -5.05 -4.02
C PRO A 13 -3.76 -5.98 -4.55
N THR A 14 -2.97 -6.56 -3.63
CA THR A 14 -1.94 -7.56 -3.94
C THR A 14 -2.54 -8.83 -4.54
N GLY A 15 -3.53 -9.43 -3.89
CA GLY A 15 -4.12 -10.71 -4.33
C GLY A 15 -4.88 -10.56 -5.64
N LEU A 16 -5.67 -9.49 -5.77
CA LEU A 16 -6.39 -9.19 -7.01
C LEU A 16 -5.43 -8.93 -8.18
N THR A 17 -4.34 -8.18 -7.94
CA THR A 17 -3.30 -7.99 -8.97
C THR A 17 -2.67 -9.32 -9.36
N LEU A 18 -2.30 -10.16 -8.39
CA LEU A 18 -1.65 -11.44 -8.65
C LEU A 18 -2.53 -12.34 -9.51
N ALA A 19 -3.81 -12.46 -9.16
CA ALA A 19 -4.78 -13.21 -9.94
C ALA A 19 -4.86 -12.68 -11.38
N ALA A 20 -4.97 -11.36 -11.58
CA ALA A 20 -5.02 -10.77 -12.91
C ALA A 20 -3.75 -11.05 -13.75
N VAL A 21 -2.56 -11.01 -13.13
CA VAL A 21 -1.28 -11.34 -13.78
C VAL A 21 -1.25 -12.80 -14.25
N LEU A 22 -1.79 -13.72 -13.45
CA LEU A 22 -1.81 -15.15 -13.76
C LEU A 22 -2.87 -15.48 -14.81
N LEU A 23 -4.08 -14.94 -14.68
CA LEU A 23 -5.20 -15.14 -15.62
C LEU A 23 -4.85 -14.60 -17.02
N THR A 24 -4.21 -13.43 -17.11
CA THR A 24 -3.73 -12.87 -18.40
C THR A 24 -2.67 -13.76 -19.08
N ARG A 25 -2.12 -14.75 -18.37
CA ARG A 25 -1.17 -15.74 -18.89
C ARG A 25 -1.79 -17.13 -19.05
N GLY A 26 -3.11 -17.25 -18.95
CA GLY A 26 -3.85 -18.50 -19.14
C GLY A 26 -3.69 -19.52 -18.01
N ILE A 27 -3.33 -19.07 -16.80
CA ILE A 27 -3.17 -19.94 -15.63
C ILE A 27 -4.51 -20.00 -14.89
N HIS A 28 -4.94 -21.19 -14.46
CA HIS A 28 -6.16 -21.35 -13.70
C HIS A 28 -5.95 -20.84 -12.26
N VAL A 29 -6.78 -19.89 -11.81
CA VAL A 29 -6.64 -19.24 -10.51
C VAL A 29 -7.97 -19.19 -9.81
N GLU A 30 -7.96 -19.53 -8.52
CA GLU A 30 -9.06 -19.22 -7.61
C GLU A 30 -8.61 -18.17 -6.59
N VAL A 31 -9.52 -17.27 -6.24
CA VAL A 31 -9.28 -16.22 -5.23
C VAL A 31 -10.33 -16.35 -4.14
N VAL A 32 -9.88 -16.40 -2.89
CA VAL A 32 -10.74 -16.49 -1.71
C VAL A 32 -10.49 -15.31 -0.78
N ASP A 33 -11.53 -14.80 -0.13
CA ASP A 33 -11.39 -13.80 0.94
C ASP A 33 -12.37 -14.04 2.08
N LYS A 34 -11.89 -13.89 3.32
CA LYS A 34 -12.70 -14.01 4.54
C LYS A 34 -13.69 -12.86 4.72
N LEU A 35 -13.39 -11.69 4.18
CA LEU A 35 -14.23 -10.51 4.28
C LEU A 35 -15.37 -10.60 3.26
N ARG A 36 -16.54 -10.08 3.64
CA ARG A 36 -17.61 -9.81 2.66
C ARG A 36 -17.17 -8.69 1.72
N GLN A 37 -17.74 -8.65 0.53
CA GLN A 37 -17.51 -7.58 -0.43
C GLN A 37 -17.80 -6.21 0.22
N GLY A 38 -16.87 -5.25 0.07
CA GLY A 38 -16.99 -3.90 0.64
C GLY A 38 -16.74 -3.79 2.15
N ALA A 39 -16.49 -4.89 2.86
CA ALA A 39 -16.21 -4.84 4.31
C ALA A 39 -14.78 -4.35 4.64
N ASN A 40 -13.89 -4.27 3.64
CA ASN A 40 -12.53 -3.79 3.82
C ASN A 40 -12.52 -2.26 3.98
N THR A 41 -11.99 -1.79 5.10
CA THR A 41 -11.85 -0.35 5.35
C THR A 41 -10.63 0.18 4.59
N SER A 42 -10.83 1.15 3.68
CA SER A 42 -9.76 1.74 2.85
C SER A 42 -8.63 2.35 3.69
N ARG A 43 -7.41 1.80 3.59
CA ARG A 43 -6.22 2.30 4.31
C ARG A 43 -5.30 3.12 3.39
N ALA A 44 -5.16 2.70 2.14
CA ALA A 44 -4.36 3.41 1.15
C ALA A 44 -5.19 4.42 0.33
N ALA A 45 -4.52 5.45 -0.19
CA ALA A 45 -5.12 6.54 -0.96
C ALA A 45 -4.27 6.97 -2.18
N ALA A 46 -3.10 6.37 -2.37
CA ALA A 46 -2.12 6.84 -3.35
C ALA A 46 -1.58 5.67 -4.18
N VAL A 47 -1.72 5.79 -5.49
CA VAL A 47 -1.11 4.91 -6.49
C VAL A 47 0.02 5.69 -7.17
N ASN A 48 1.25 5.17 -7.10
CA ASN A 48 2.40 5.87 -7.65
C ASN A 48 2.61 5.55 -9.15
N ALA A 49 3.50 6.31 -9.79
CA ALA A 49 3.78 6.17 -11.22
C ALA A 49 4.21 4.75 -11.61
N ARG A 50 5.11 4.13 -10.83
CA ARG A 50 5.58 2.77 -11.11
C ARG A 50 4.45 1.75 -11.06
N THR A 51 3.54 1.89 -10.10
CA THR A 51 2.38 1.02 -9.99
C THR A 51 1.43 1.19 -11.18
N LEU A 52 1.20 2.42 -11.65
CA LEU A 52 0.45 2.65 -12.89
C LEU A 52 1.16 2.06 -14.12
N GLU A 53 2.49 2.10 -14.21
CA GLU A 53 3.21 1.47 -15.33
C GLU A 53 3.01 -0.06 -15.37
N VAL A 54 3.06 -0.73 -14.22
CA VAL A 54 2.95 -2.19 -14.18
C VAL A 54 1.50 -2.67 -14.35
N LEU A 55 0.53 -1.88 -13.89
CA LEU A 55 -0.90 -2.15 -14.06
C LEU A 55 -1.41 -1.85 -15.49
N GLU A 56 -0.66 -1.09 -16.31
CA GLU A 56 -1.05 -0.81 -17.70
C GLU A 56 -1.17 -2.11 -18.50
N LYS A 57 -0.27 -3.06 -18.24
CA LYS A 57 -0.27 -4.39 -18.88
C LYS A 57 -1.49 -5.24 -18.51
N LEU A 58 -2.22 -4.86 -17.46
CA LEU A 58 -3.42 -5.54 -16.99
C LEU A 58 -4.70 -4.81 -17.39
N ASP A 59 -4.61 -3.70 -18.14
CA ASP A 59 -5.74 -2.83 -18.53
C ASP A 59 -6.47 -2.15 -17.35
N VAL A 60 -5.73 -1.85 -16.27
CA VAL A 60 -6.31 -1.26 -15.05
C VAL A 60 -5.95 0.23 -14.89
N SER A 61 -4.76 0.65 -15.34
CA SER A 61 -4.25 2.00 -15.05
C SER A 61 -5.11 3.12 -15.61
N ARG A 62 -5.59 3.02 -16.86
CA ARG A 62 -6.46 4.06 -17.44
C ARG A 62 -7.79 4.19 -16.68
N ARG A 63 -8.32 3.07 -16.18
CA ARG A 63 -9.55 3.05 -15.37
C ARG A 63 -9.31 3.71 -14.02
N LEU A 64 -8.19 3.41 -13.37
CA LEU A 64 -7.75 4.09 -12.14
C LEU A 64 -7.61 5.59 -12.37
N VAL A 65 -6.92 6.01 -13.44
CA VAL A 65 -6.72 7.44 -13.76
C VAL A 65 -8.04 8.16 -14.00
N LYS A 66 -9.02 7.50 -14.65
CA LYS A 66 -10.35 8.06 -14.88
C LYS A 66 -11.15 8.24 -13.58
N ALA A 67 -11.00 7.32 -12.62
CA ALA A 67 -11.72 7.35 -11.36
C ALA A 67 -11.04 8.17 -10.26
N GLY A 68 -9.70 8.28 -10.32
CA GLY A 68 -8.89 8.98 -9.33
C GLY A 68 -8.69 10.46 -9.65
N LEU A 69 -7.97 11.12 -8.75
CA LEU A 69 -7.55 12.50 -8.86
C LEU A 69 -6.03 12.57 -9.09
N VAL A 70 -5.61 13.31 -10.11
CA VAL A 70 -4.18 13.47 -10.43
C VAL A 70 -3.55 14.53 -9.54
N ALA A 71 -2.57 14.14 -8.72
CA ALA A 71 -1.73 15.02 -7.93
C ALA A 71 -0.31 15.10 -8.54
N PRO A 72 -0.02 16.10 -9.39
CA PRO A 72 1.29 16.25 -10.05
C PRO A 72 2.42 16.62 -9.09
N ARG A 73 2.09 17.07 -7.87
CA ARG A 73 3.07 17.58 -6.89
C ARG A 73 2.93 16.89 -5.54
N PHE A 74 4.06 16.82 -4.84
CA PHE A 74 4.13 16.49 -3.43
C PHE A 74 4.93 17.58 -2.72
N THR A 75 4.35 18.22 -1.71
CA THR A 75 5.04 19.28 -0.97
C THR A 75 5.22 18.94 0.50
N MET A 76 6.33 19.43 1.04
CA MET A 76 6.63 19.37 2.46
C MET A 76 6.62 20.80 2.99
N ARG A 77 5.84 21.07 4.04
CA ARG A 77 5.56 22.45 4.50
C ARG A 77 5.68 22.59 6.01
N GLU A 78 5.92 23.81 6.49
CA GLU A 78 5.69 24.23 7.88
C GLU A 78 4.69 25.39 7.86
N GLY A 79 3.44 25.13 8.21
CA GLY A 79 2.37 26.10 7.95
C GLY A 79 2.27 26.40 6.46
N SER A 80 2.22 27.69 6.13
CA SER A 80 2.27 28.17 4.74
C SER A 80 3.68 28.12 4.12
N THR A 81 4.73 27.92 4.91
CA THR A 81 6.12 27.94 4.42
C THR A 81 6.47 26.65 3.69
N LEU A 82 6.85 26.75 2.42
CA LEU A 82 7.34 25.62 1.63
C LEU A 82 8.75 25.21 2.07
N LEU A 83 8.92 23.94 2.44
CA LEU A 83 10.22 23.35 2.78
C LEU A 83 10.83 22.65 1.57
N ILE A 84 10.07 21.76 0.92
CA ILE A 84 10.47 21.03 -0.28
C ILE A 84 9.26 20.94 -1.20
N ALA A 85 9.47 21.22 -2.49
CA ALA A 85 8.51 20.87 -3.55
C ALA A 85 9.10 19.78 -4.43
N VAL A 86 8.33 18.71 -4.58
CA VAL A 86 8.59 17.62 -5.51
C VAL A 86 7.61 17.77 -6.66
N ASP A 87 8.17 17.98 -7.84
CA ASP A 87 7.42 18.01 -9.10
C ASP A 87 7.68 16.69 -9.84
N PHE A 88 6.61 15.98 -10.15
CA PHE A 88 6.67 14.70 -10.85
C PHE A 88 6.66 14.88 -12.38
N SER A 89 6.32 16.06 -12.91
CA SER A 89 6.11 16.33 -14.35
C SER A 89 7.29 15.95 -15.24
N THR A 90 8.51 15.97 -14.68
CA THR A 90 9.77 15.68 -15.40
C THR A 90 10.17 14.20 -15.37
N LEU A 91 9.40 13.34 -14.71
CA LEU A 91 9.70 11.91 -14.63
C LEU A 91 9.51 11.22 -15.99
N PRO A 92 10.41 10.28 -16.37
CA PRO A 92 10.38 9.63 -17.68
C PRO A 92 9.35 8.49 -17.73
N THR A 93 8.08 8.84 -17.62
CA THR A 93 6.95 7.90 -17.55
C THR A 93 5.69 8.52 -18.14
N GLN A 94 4.73 7.69 -18.55
CA GLN A 94 3.41 8.14 -19.01
C GLN A 94 2.54 8.68 -17.86
N TYR A 95 2.94 8.38 -16.62
CA TYR A 95 2.20 8.72 -15.41
C TYR A 95 3.02 9.63 -14.48
N PRO A 96 3.44 10.84 -14.89
CA PRO A 96 4.35 11.70 -14.13
C PRO A 96 3.64 12.42 -12.97
N TYR A 97 2.97 11.66 -12.10
CA TYR A 97 2.16 12.13 -10.99
C TYR A 97 1.91 11.02 -9.96
N THR A 98 1.37 11.40 -8.80
CA THR A 98 0.71 10.45 -7.89
C THR A 98 -0.78 10.48 -8.18
N LEU A 99 -1.39 9.32 -8.36
CA LEU A 99 -2.83 9.21 -8.51
C LEU A 99 -3.47 9.01 -7.13
N MET A 100 -4.32 9.93 -6.75
CA MET A 100 -5.07 9.89 -5.51
C MET A 100 -6.40 9.18 -5.73
N ILE A 101 -6.54 8.00 -5.14
CA ILE A 101 -7.71 7.14 -5.30
C ILE A 101 -7.83 6.25 -4.07
N SER A 102 -9.05 6.00 -3.61
CA SER A 102 -9.27 5.14 -2.46
C SER A 102 -8.78 3.71 -2.73
N GLN A 103 -8.32 3.01 -1.69
CA GLN A 103 -8.00 1.60 -1.82
C GLN A 103 -9.23 0.78 -2.23
N ALA A 104 -10.42 1.13 -1.75
CA ALA A 104 -11.67 0.44 -2.08
C ALA A 104 -11.98 0.54 -3.59
N ASP A 105 -11.80 1.71 -4.20
CA ASP A 105 -11.95 1.87 -5.65
C ASP A 105 -10.87 1.14 -6.43
N THR A 106 -9.64 1.10 -5.90
CA THR A 106 -8.55 0.34 -6.50
C THR A 106 -8.88 -1.16 -6.51
N GLU A 107 -9.35 -1.70 -5.39
CA GLU A 107 -9.79 -3.09 -5.25
C GLU A 107 -10.98 -3.37 -6.18
N ARG A 108 -12.01 -2.51 -6.19
CA ARG A 108 -13.16 -2.65 -7.08
C ARG A 108 -12.76 -2.72 -8.55
N LEU A 109 -11.90 -1.81 -9.02
CA LEU A 109 -11.46 -1.79 -10.42
C LEU A 109 -10.57 -2.99 -10.78
N LEU A 110 -9.79 -3.51 -9.84
CA LEU A 110 -9.04 -4.75 -10.02
C LEU A 110 -9.98 -5.98 -10.06
N GLU A 111 -11.01 -6.01 -9.23
CA GLU A 111 -12.01 -7.07 -9.18
C GLU A 111 -12.89 -7.09 -10.45
N GLU A 112 -13.34 -5.92 -10.92
CA GLU A 112 -13.98 -5.80 -12.23
C GLU A 112 -13.10 -6.40 -13.34
N ARG A 113 -11.79 -6.17 -13.26
CA ARG A 113 -10.85 -6.76 -14.21
C ARG A 113 -10.73 -8.27 -14.09
N LEU A 114 -10.80 -8.85 -12.89
CA LEU A 114 -10.85 -10.30 -12.72
C LEU A 114 -12.12 -10.90 -13.34
N ASN A 115 -13.27 -10.26 -13.12
CA ASN A 115 -14.55 -10.72 -13.67
C ASN A 115 -14.50 -10.75 -15.20
N GLU A 116 -13.92 -9.73 -15.84
CA GLU A 116 -13.67 -9.71 -17.29
C GLU A 116 -12.71 -10.79 -17.77
N LEU A 117 -11.78 -11.23 -16.92
CA LEU A 117 -10.86 -12.33 -17.18
C LEU A 117 -11.49 -13.71 -16.88
N GLY A 118 -12.74 -13.75 -16.44
CA GLY A 118 -13.51 -14.98 -16.20
C GLY A 118 -13.39 -15.56 -14.80
N THR A 119 -12.96 -14.78 -13.81
CA THR A 119 -12.83 -15.24 -12.42
C THR A 119 -13.48 -14.24 -11.46
N GLU A 120 -14.31 -14.75 -10.55
CA GLU A 120 -14.85 -13.98 -9.42
C GLU A 120 -14.16 -14.42 -8.13
N VAL A 121 -14.19 -13.54 -7.11
CA VAL A 121 -13.63 -13.88 -5.80
C VAL A 121 -14.69 -14.58 -4.95
N ILE A 122 -14.31 -15.72 -4.37
CA ILE A 122 -15.17 -16.52 -3.49
C ILE A 122 -15.17 -15.89 -2.08
N ARG A 123 -16.35 -15.41 -1.65
CA ARG A 123 -16.52 -14.72 -0.36
C ARG A 123 -17.87 -15.03 0.30
N PRO A 124 -17.98 -14.90 1.64
CA PRO A 124 -16.86 -14.99 2.57
C PRO A 124 -16.33 -16.43 2.61
N LYS A 125 -15.00 -16.60 2.61
CA LYS A 125 -14.35 -17.93 2.61
C LYS A 125 -13.06 -17.85 3.41
N SER A 126 -13.06 -18.38 4.64
CA SER A 126 -11.92 -18.24 5.56
C SER A 126 -11.05 -19.48 5.53
N LEU A 127 -9.77 -19.32 5.19
CA LEU A 127 -8.79 -20.41 5.27
C LEU A 127 -8.57 -20.82 6.73
N THR A 128 -8.71 -22.10 7.03
CA THR A 128 -8.49 -22.68 8.37
C THR A 128 -7.34 -23.68 8.41
N GLY A 129 -7.01 -24.32 7.29
CA GLY A 129 -5.97 -25.35 7.22
C GLY A 129 -5.24 -25.42 5.88
N LEU A 130 -3.97 -25.80 5.91
CA LEU A 130 -3.11 -26.06 4.75
C LEU A 130 -2.30 -27.34 4.98
N SER A 131 -2.29 -28.20 3.97
CA SER A 131 -1.42 -29.38 3.92
C SER A 131 -0.82 -29.50 2.53
N GLN A 132 0.50 -29.61 2.41
CA GLN A 132 1.19 -29.72 1.13
C GLN A 132 1.93 -31.05 0.99
N ASP A 133 2.00 -31.55 -0.24
CA ASP A 133 2.78 -32.73 -0.62
C ASP A 133 3.58 -32.47 -1.91
N ALA A 134 4.17 -33.52 -2.48
CA ALA A 134 5.00 -33.43 -3.68
C ALA A 134 4.29 -32.80 -4.89
N THR A 135 2.95 -32.86 -4.96
CA THR A 135 2.16 -32.53 -6.16
C THR A 135 1.30 -31.27 -6.01
N GLY A 136 1.07 -30.79 -4.80
CA GLY A 136 0.18 -29.65 -4.56
C GLY A 136 -0.08 -29.37 -3.09
N VAL A 137 -1.02 -28.48 -2.83
CA VAL A 137 -1.47 -28.03 -1.52
C VAL A 137 -2.99 -28.19 -1.43
N THR A 138 -3.47 -28.82 -0.37
CA THR A 138 -4.89 -28.83 0.00
C THR A 138 -5.13 -27.71 1.01
N ALA A 139 -6.00 -26.77 0.64
CA ALA A 139 -6.54 -25.74 1.52
C ALA A 139 -7.89 -26.19 2.08
N THR A 140 -8.09 -25.99 3.38
CA THR A 140 -9.35 -26.27 4.10
C THR A 140 -9.95 -24.96 4.59
N PHE A 141 -11.26 -24.83 4.49
CA PHE A 141 -11.99 -23.62 4.82
C PHE A 141 -12.91 -23.79 6.05
N ASP A 142 -13.50 -22.69 6.49
CA ASP A 142 -14.35 -22.60 7.67
C ASP A 142 -15.68 -23.36 7.54
N ASP A 143 -16.17 -23.57 6.32
CA ASP A 143 -17.34 -24.40 6.02
C ASP A 143 -17.01 -25.88 5.80
N GLY A 144 -15.75 -26.28 5.93
CA GLY A 144 -15.28 -27.65 5.74
C GLY A 144 -14.95 -28.00 4.28
N ASP A 145 -15.19 -27.10 3.33
CA ASP A 145 -14.78 -27.31 1.94
C ASP A 145 -13.25 -27.37 1.83
N THR A 146 -12.80 -27.95 0.72
CA THR A 146 -11.39 -28.01 0.37
C THR A 146 -11.15 -27.63 -1.07
N ILE A 147 -10.02 -26.96 -1.33
CA ILE A 147 -9.52 -26.65 -2.67
C ILE A 147 -8.09 -27.21 -2.79
N ARG A 148 -7.83 -27.96 -3.85
CA ARG A 148 -6.51 -28.48 -4.18
C ARG A 148 -5.84 -27.63 -5.26
N ALA A 149 -4.69 -27.03 -4.94
CA ALA A 149 -3.92 -26.20 -5.85
C ALA A 149 -2.48 -26.69 -6.04
N ARG A 150 -1.81 -26.34 -7.15
CA ARG A 150 -0.34 -26.61 -7.29
C ARG A 150 0.48 -25.71 -6.37
N TYR A 151 0.02 -24.47 -6.16
CA TYR A 151 0.60 -23.48 -5.27
C TYR A 151 -0.49 -22.70 -4.53
N VAL A 152 -0.19 -22.26 -3.31
CA VAL A 152 -1.05 -21.34 -2.54
C VAL A 152 -0.25 -20.08 -2.26
N VAL A 153 -0.89 -18.92 -2.47
CA VAL A 153 -0.29 -17.62 -2.18
C VAL A 153 -1.08 -16.89 -1.11
N GLY A 154 -0.39 -16.55 -0.01
CA GLY A 154 -0.88 -15.66 1.03
C GLY A 154 -0.73 -14.20 0.61
N ALA A 155 -1.87 -13.57 0.34
CA ALA A 155 -2.06 -12.12 0.18
C ALA A 155 -3.08 -11.59 1.23
N ASP A 156 -3.19 -12.29 2.35
CA ASP A 156 -4.22 -12.21 3.40
C ASP A 156 -3.87 -11.24 4.55
N GLY A 157 -2.98 -10.30 4.28
CA GLY A 157 -2.66 -9.19 5.17
C GLY A 157 -1.71 -9.56 6.32
N MET A 158 -1.53 -8.62 7.27
CA MET A 158 -0.50 -8.76 8.30
C MET A 158 -0.69 -9.98 9.23
N HIS A 159 -1.92 -10.43 9.42
CA HIS A 159 -2.28 -11.61 10.21
C HIS A 159 -2.48 -12.83 9.31
N SER A 160 -1.58 -12.99 8.34
CA SER A 160 -1.64 -14.04 7.32
C SER A 160 -1.66 -15.43 7.94
N THR A 161 -2.76 -16.14 7.68
CA THR A 161 -2.93 -17.55 8.02
C THR A 161 -1.98 -18.41 7.18
N VAL A 162 -1.76 -18.06 5.92
CA VAL A 162 -0.82 -18.77 5.04
C VAL A 162 0.60 -18.69 5.60
N ARG A 163 1.07 -17.51 6.02
CA ARG A 163 2.40 -17.34 6.60
C ARG A 163 2.58 -18.18 7.86
N GLU A 164 1.59 -18.13 8.76
CA GLU A 164 1.63 -18.87 10.02
C GLU A 164 1.69 -20.38 9.80
N GLN A 165 0.83 -20.93 8.93
CA GLN A 165 0.82 -22.36 8.63
C GLN A 165 2.01 -22.82 7.77
N ALA A 166 2.64 -21.90 7.04
CA ALA A 166 3.91 -22.16 6.35
C ALA A 166 5.12 -22.23 7.31
N GLY A 167 4.94 -21.91 8.60
CA GLY A 167 6.02 -21.86 9.59
C GLY A 167 7.01 -20.71 9.36
N ILE A 168 6.61 -19.67 8.63
CA ILE A 168 7.48 -18.55 8.26
C ILE A 168 7.43 -17.50 9.37
N GLY A 169 8.57 -17.24 9.99
CA GLY A 169 8.70 -16.18 11.02
C GLY A 169 8.44 -14.78 10.45
N PHE A 170 7.94 -13.89 11.32
CA PHE A 170 7.57 -12.52 10.95
C PHE A 170 8.20 -11.51 11.92
N ALA A 171 9.52 -11.37 11.80
CA ALA A 171 10.32 -10.57 12.71
C ALA A 171 10.13 -9.05 12.47
N GLY A 172 10.17 -8.29 13.55
CA GLY A 172 10.15 -6.83 13.53
C GLY A 172 9.47 -6.24 14.78
N GLY A 173 9.28 -4.92 14.80
CA GLY A 173 8.75 -4.20 15.96
C GLY A 173 7.43 -3.47 15.68
N GLU A 174 6.91 -2.86 16.73
CA GLU A 174 5.77 -1.94 16.70
C GLU A 174 6.28 -0.52 16.99
N PHE A 175 5.79 0.48 16.26
CA PHE A 175 6.02 1.87 16.67
C PHE A 175 5.05 2.19 17.80
N ALA A 176 5.52 2.89 18.83
CA ALA A 176 4.69 3.27 19.98
C ALA A 176 3.54 4.24 19.61
N GLU A 177 3.65 4.94 18.47
CA GLU A 177 2.70 5.97 18.06
C GLU A 177 1.51 5.37 17.29
N SER A 178 0.29 5.72 17.70
CA SER A 178 -0.92 5.51 16.92
C SER A 178 -1.06 6.61 15.88
N PHE A 179 -1.85 6.37 14.85
CA PHE A 179 -2.13 7.33 13.80
C PHE A 179 -3.63 7.50 13.62
N ALA A 180 -4.04 8.75 13.45
CA ALA A 180 -5.36 9.11 13.00
C ALA A 180 -5.38 9.07 11.47
N LEU A 181 -6.34 8.33 10.92
CA LEU A 181 -6.76 8.39 9.52
C LEU A 181 -8.17 8.97 9.49
N ALA A 182 -8.41 10.01 8.71
CA ALA A 182 -9.75 10.55 8.55
C ALA A 182 -9.96 11.10 7.13
N ASP A 183 -11.11 10.81 6.55
CA ASP A 183 -11.57 11.42 5.31
C ASP A 183 -12.59 12.49 5.67
N VAL A 184 -12.33 13.73 5.27
CA VAL A 184 -13.12 14.91 5.63
C VAL A 184 -13.44 15.76 4.42
N ARG A 185 -14.56 16.48 4.48
CA ARG A 185 -14.78 17.64 3.60
C ARG A 185 -14.31 18.89 4.31
N VAL A 186 -13.66 19.78 3.57
CA VAL A 186 -13.12 21.03 4.12
C VAL A 186 -13.44 22.24 3.26
N THR A 187 -13.42 23.41 3.87
CA THR A 187 -13.42 24.72 3.18
C THR A 187 -12.16 25.50 3.54
N GLY A 188 -11.75 26.45 2.69
CA GLY A 188 -10.55 27.27 2.90
C GLY A 188 -9.34 26.76 2.12
N GLU A 189 -8.14 26.82 2.70
CA GLU A 189 -6.89 26.38 2.07
C GLU A 189 -6.80 24.85 2.03
N ALA A 190 -7.15 24.26 0.88
CA ALA A 190 -7.05 22.83 0.62
C ALA A 190 -6.75 22.58 -0.87
N PRO A 191 -5.48 22.71 -1.31
CA PRO A 191 -5.11 22.49 -2.71
C PRO A 191 -5.44 21.07 -3.18
N ARG A 192 -6.01 20.96 -4.39
CA ARG A 192 -6.42 19.68 -4.99
C ARG A 192 -5.37 19.06 -5.90
N ASP A 193 -4.31 19.78 -6.24
CA ASP A 193 -3.27 19.36 -7.19
C ASP A 193 -1.96 18.92 -6.50
N GLU A 194 -1.97 18.78 -5.18
CA GLU A 194 -0.81 18.34 -4.42
C GLU A 194 -1.17 17.51 -3.19
N VAL A 195 -0.32 16.55 -2.86
CA VAL A 195 -0.29 15.95 -1.52
C VAL A 195 0.65 16.78 -0.65
N ILE A 196 0.17 17.20 0.52
CA ILE A 196 0.95 18.03 1.44
C ILE A 196 1.31 17.23 2.69
N LEU A 197 2.60 17.13 2.97
CA LEU A 197 3.13 16.65 4.24
C LEU A 197 3.60 17.84 5.09
N PHE A 198 2.84 18.16 6.11
CA PHE A 198 3.22 19.20 7.06
C PHE A 198 4.17 18.68 8.14
N TYR A 199 5.18 19.50 8.41
CA TYR A 199 6.18 19.40 9.46
C TYR A 199 5.89 20.45 10.53
N GLY A 200 4.71 20.34 11.16
CA GLY A 200 4.24 21.28 12.18
C GLY A 200 5.02 21.20 13.49
N LYS A 201 4.91 22.27 14.29
CA LYS A 201 5.53 22.36 15.62
C LYS A 201 5.04 21.27 16.57
N ASP A 202 3.80 20.81 16.40
CA ASP A 202 3.16 19.80 17.24
C ASP A 202 3.15 18.39 16.64
N GLY A 203 3.75 18.21 15.46
CA GLY A 203 3.90 16.91 14.82
C GLY A 203 3.61 16.97 13.33
N LEU A 204 3.57 15.78 12.73
CA LEU A 204 3.25 15.65 11.31
C LEU A 204 1.75 15.67 11.09
N ASN A 205 1.38 16.12 9.89
CA ASN A 205 0.05 15.98 9.35
C ASN A 205 0.12 15.83 7.83
N VAL A 206 -0.59 14.88 7.26
CA VAL A 206 -0.78 14.76 5.82
C VAL A 206 -2.14 15.36 5.48
N LEU A 207 -2.20 16.15 4.41
CA LEU A 207 -3.42 16.58 3.75
C LEU A 207 -3.32 16.08 2.30
N ALA A 208 -4.14 15.10 1.93
CA ALA A 208 -4.13 14.48 0.61
C ALA A 208 -5.51 14.62 -0.04
N PRO A 209 -5.64 15.25 -1.22
CA PRO A 209 -6.92 15.33 -1.92
C PRO A 209 -7.32 13.95 -2.44
N LEU A 210 -8.62 13.66 -2.42
CA LEU A 210 -9.25 12.49 -3.02
C LEU A 210 -10.35 12.96 -3.99
N PRO A 211 -10.93 12.05 -4.80
CA PRO A 211 -12.17 12.33 -5.52
C PRO A 211 -13.30 12.86 -4.62
N ASP A 212 -14.32 13.45 -5.22
CA ASP A 212 -15.53 13.95 -4.55
C ASP A 212 -15.30 15.01 -3.47
N ASP A 213 -14.28 15.87 -3.61
CA ASP A 213 -13.93 16.94 -2.65
C ASP A 213 -13.65 16.43 -1.23
N ILE A 214 -13.18 15.20 -1.13
CA ILE A 214 -12.72 14.58 0.11
C ILE A 214 -11.22 14.85 0.28
N PHE A 215 -10.80 15.07 1.51
CA PHE A 215 -9.39 15.15 1.89
C PHE A 215 -9.07 14.11 2.95
N ARG A 216 -8.03 13.32 2.69
CA ARG A 216 -7.49 12.38 3.66
C ARG A 216 -6.47 13.06 4.56
N ILE A 217 -6.72 12.95 5.86
CA ILE A 217 -5.85 13.38 6.94
C ILE A 217 -5.15 12.17 7.53
N VAL A 218 -3.82 12.26 7.64
CA VAL A 218 -3.00 11.24 8.29
C VAL A 218 -2.04 11.89 9.28
N ALA A 219 -2.17 11.59 10.57
CA ALA A 219 -1.32 12.20 11.59
C ALA A 219 -0.97 11.22 12.73
N PRO A 220 0.31 11.10 13.13
CA PRO A 220 0.68 10.40 14.35
C PRO A 220 0.17 11.16 15.58
N ALA A 221 -0.45 10.47 16.53
CA ALA A 221 -0.84 11.02 17.82
C ALA A 221 -0.89 9.91 18.89
N ALA A 222 -0.59 10.27 20.14
CA ALA A 222 -0.58 9.31 21.26
C ALA A 222 -1.99 8.79 21.57
N ASP A 223 -2.95 9.70 21.74
CA ASP A 223 -4.30 9.40 22.22
C ASP A 223 -5.33 9.47 21.09
N VAL A 224 -5.11 8.71 20.02
CA VAL A 224 -6.08 8.62 18.93
C VAL A 224 -7.28 7.78 19.41
N PRO A 225 -8.53 8.29 19.32
CA PRO A 225 -9.73 7.49 19.58
C PRO A 225 -9.95 6.48 18.42
N PRO A 226 -10.64 5.35 18.63
CA PRO A 226 -10.89 4.37 17.57
C PRO A 226 -11.48 4.98 16.29
N VAL A 227 -12.36 5.96 16.45
CA VAL A 227 -12.87 6.82 15.37
C VAL A 227 -12.59 8.28 15.76
N PRO A 228 -11.73 9.01 15.05
CA PRO A 228 -11.48 10.43 15.30
C PRO A 228 -12.71 11.28 14.97
N SER A 229 -13.05 12.24 15.85
CA SER A 229 -14.14 13.19 15.61
C SER A 229 -13.72 14.31 14.67
N ALA A 230 -14.69 15.00 14.06
CA ALA A 230 -14.41 16.20 13.24
C ALA A 230 -13.61 17.26 14.01
N ALA A 231 -13.92 17.47 15.30
CA ALA A 231 -13.19 18.40 16.17
C ALA A 231 -11.73 17.97 16.40
N PHE A 232 -11.47 16.67 16.54
CA PHE A 232 -10.11 16.15 16.65
C PHE A 232 -9.31 16.39 15.36
N VAL A 233 -9.93 16.15 14.20
CA VAL A 233 -9.29 16.40 12.90
C VAL A 233 -9.06 17.90 12.69
N GLN A 234 -10.02 18.75 13.09
CA GLN A 234 -9.85 20.21 13.05
C GLN A 234 -8.65 20.66 13.88
N GLN A 235 -8.49 20.12 15.10
CA GLN A 235 -7.35 20.44 15.95
C GLN A 235 -6.01 20.06 15.30
N LEU A 236 -5.94 18.92 14.60
CA LEU A 236 -4.74 18.52 13.84
C LEU A 236 -4.44 19.51 12.71
N LEU A 237 -5.45 19.96 11.97
CA LEU A 237 -5.29 20.93 10.89
C LEU A 237 -4.85 22.29 11.42
N ASP A 238 -5.42 22.77 12.51
CA ASP A 238 -5.08 24.07 13.10
C ASP A 238 -3.66 24.09 13.68
N THR A 239 -3.24 23.01 14.35
CA THR A 239 -1.95 22.95 15.05
C THR A 239 -0.79 22.47 14.16
N ARG A 240 -1.09 21.73 13.09
CA ARG A 240 -0.06 21.08 12.26
C ARG A 240 -0.20 21.36 10.77
N GLY A 241 -1.32 21.91 10.30
CA GLY A 241 -1.56 22.28 8.90
C GLY A 241 -1.13 23.71 8.58
N PHE A 242 -1.92 24.43 7.78
CA PHE A 242 -1.66 25.82 7.38
C PHE A 242 -1.74 26.83 8.52
N GLY A 243 -2.41 26.46 9.62
CA GLY A 243 -2.61 27.28 10.82
C GLY A 243 -4.09 27.41 11.16
N PRO A 244 -4.41 28.00 12.32
CA PRO A 244 -5.77 28.09 12.83
C PRO A 244 -6.74 28.77 11.87
N GLY A 245 -7.87 28.12 11.58
CA GLY A 245 -8.96 28.71 10.78
C GLY A 245 -8.67 28.82 9.27
N ARG A 246 -7.51 28.34 8.80
CA ARG A 246 -7.16 28.34 7.36
C ARG A 246 -7.87 27.24 6.59
N THR A 247 -8.09 26.10 7.24
CA THR A 247 -8.78 24.93 6.67
C THR A 247 -9.82 24.48 7.68
N MET A 248 -11.10 24.53 7.30
CA MET A 248 -12.22 24.21 8.18
C MET A 248 -12.86 22.89 7.80
N VAL A 249 -12.92 21.94 8.73
CA VAL A 249 -13.65 20.68 8.60
C VAL A 249 -15.15 20.98 8.63
N THR A 250 -15.84 20.59 7.56
CA THR A 250 -17.30 20.72 7.43
C THR A 250 -18.02 19.39 7.66
N GLU A 251 -17.36 18.29 7.32
CA GLU A 251 -17.92 16.94 7.46
C GLU A 251 -16.79 15.93 7.73
N LEU A 252 -17.05 14.97 8.61
CA LEU A 252 -16.26 13.74 8.75
C LEU A 252 -16.95 12.63 7.97
N VAL A 253 -16.36 12.23 6.85
CA VAL A 253 -16.89 11.17 5.98
C VAL A 253 -16.56 9.79 6.55
N TRP A 254 -15.32 9.62 7.02
CA TRP A 254 -14.84 8.36 7.61
C TRP A 254 -13.65 8.61 8.52
N GLY A 255 -13.44 7.76 9.54
CA GLY A 255 -12.29 7.87 10.41
C GLY A 255 -11.92 6.56 11.08
N SER A 256 -10.62 6.34 11.29
CA SER A 256 -10.10 5.17 11.98
C SER A 256 -8.74 5.43 12.65
N ARG A 257 -8.51 4.75 13.77
CA ARG A 257 -7.18 4.62 14.38
C ARG A 257 -6.43 3.43 13.79
N PHE A 258 -5.15 3.63 13.51
CA PHE A 258 -4.24 2.52 13.21
C PHE A 258 -2.94 2.60 14.00
N ARG A 259 -2.30 1.43 14.18
CA ARG A 259 -0.95 1.31 14.71
C ARG A 259 -0.02 0.86 13.59
N ILE A 260 1.20 1.39 13.59
CA ILE A 260 2.20 1.02 12.59
C ILE A 260 3.04 -0.12 13.13
N HIS A 261 3.10 -1.18 12.33
CA HIS A 261 4.03 -2.27 12.50
C HIS A 261 5.12 -2.19 11.43
N HIS A 262 6.33 -2.60 11.79
CA HIS A 262 7.41 -2.79 10.83
C HIS A 262 7.90 -4.23 10.95
N ARG A 263 7.55 -5.09 9.99
CA ARG A 263 7.90 -6.51 10.02
C ARG A 263 8.18 -7.02 8.62
N VAL A 264 9.06 -8.02 8.52
CA VAL A 264 9.35 -8.75 7.27
C VAL A 264 9.34 -10.24 7.57
N ALA A 265 8.79 -11.01 6.65
CA ALA A 265 8.85 -12.46 6.69
C ALA A 265 10.29 -12.96 6.49
N ASP A 266 10.67 -14.03 7.21
CA ASP A 266 12.01 -14.61 7.12
C ASP A 266 12.31 -15.21 5.75
N GLY A 267 11.27 -15.64 5.04
CA GLY A 267 11.26 -16.02 3.63
C GLY A 267 9.88 -15.78 3.03
N TYR A 268 9.77 -15.70 1.70
CA TYR A 268 8.48 -15.49 1.02
C TYR A 268 7.95 -16.79 0.39
N ARG A 269 8.58 -17.91 0.73
CA ARG A 269 8.29 -19.24 0.19
C ARG A 269 8.59 -20.31 1.23
N SER A 270 7.70 -21.28 1.34
CA SER A 270 7.88 -22.55 2.05
C SER A 270 7.28 -23.66 1.18
N GLY A 271 8.12 -24.31 0.37
CA GLY A 271 7.67 -25.30 -0.62
C GLY A 271 6.74 -24.68 -1.66
N ARG A 272 5.46 -25.08 -1.62
CA ARG A 272 4.39 -24.62 -2.52
C ARG A 272 3.55 -23.48 -1.93
N LEU A 273 3.88 -23.02 -0.73
CA LEU A 273 3.26 -21.87 -0.06
C LEU A 273 4.11 -20.62 -0.30
N LEU A 274 3.52 -19.54 -0.81
CA LEU A 274 4.21 -18.27 -1.08
C LEU A 274 3.50 -17.09 -0.42
N LEU A 275 4.21 -15.98 -0.23
CA LEU A 275 3.67 -14.76 0.37
C LEU A 275 3.89 -13.54 -0.53
N ALA A 276 2.97 -12.58 -0.49
CA ALA A 276 3.09 -11.29 -1.16
C ALA A 276 2.38 -10.17 -0.36
N GLY A 277 2.85 -8.93 -0.49
CA GLY A 277 2.26 -7.76 0.18
C GLY A 277 2.31 -7.84 1.70
N ASP A 278 1.26 -7.38 2.37
CA ASP A 278 1.18 -7.29 3.84
C ASP A 278 1.36 -8.65 4.57
N ALA A 279 1.13 -9.76 3.89
CA ALA A 279 1.44 -11.09 4.41
C ALA A 279 2.96 -11.31 4.57
N ALA A 280 3.76 -10.68 3.72
CA ALA A 280 5.22 -10.82 3.66
C ALA A 280 5.97 -9.64 4.29
N HIS A 281 5.41 -8.43 4.29
CA HIS A 281 6.03 -7.26 4.89
C HIS A 281 5.00 -6.20 5.27
N VAL A 282 5.22 -5.52 6.39
CA VAL A 282 4.46 -4.33 6.80
C VAL A 282 5.43 -3.24 7.20
N HIS A 283 5.09 -2.00 6.90
CA HIS A 283 5.96 -0.86 7.17
C HIS A 283 5.17 0.42 7.41
N SER A 284 5.88 1.49 7.81
CA SER A 284 5.30 2.82 7.97
C SER A 284 4.60 3.27 6.67
N PRO A 285 3.41 3.90 6.75
CA PRO A 285 2.71 4.44 5.58
C PRO A 285 3.40 5.70 5.05
N ALA A 286 4.49 6.15 5.68
CA ALA A 286 5.29 7.28 5.20
C ALA A 286 5.63 7.11 3.71
N GLY A 287 5.22 8.09 2.90
CA GLY A 287 5.42 8.08 1.45
C GLY A 287 4.43 7.21 0.66
N GLY A 288 3.39 6.63 1.28
CA GLY A 288 2.31 5.92 0.58
C GLY A 288 2.75 4.62 -0.13
N GLN A 289 3.82 3.96 0.34
CA GLN A 289 4.47 2.89 -0.43
C GLN A 289 3.85 1.49 -0.26
N GLY A 290 3.07 1.22 0.80
CA GLY A 290 2.69 -0.16 1.19
C GLY A 290 1.89 -0.90 0.13
N MET A 291 0.73 -0.35 -0.25
CA MET A 291 -0.11 -0.91 -1.31
C MET A 291 0.66 -1.03 -2.64
N ASN A 292 1.43 0.00 -3.00
CA ASN A 292 2.22 0.01 -4.23
C ASN A 292 3.26 -1.11 -4.25
N LEU A 293 3.96 -1.35 -3.13
CA LEU A 293 4.93 -2.42 -2.99
C LEU A 293 4.26 -3.79 -3.12
N GLY A 294 3.12 -4.01 -2.45
CA GLY A 294 2.34 -5.24 -2.58
C GLY A 294 1.88 -5.53 -4.01
N ILE A 295 1.42 -4.50 -4.74
CA ILE A 295 1.07 -4.64 -6.17
C ILE A 295 2.31 -5.04 -6.98
N THR A 296 3.47 -4.42 -6.75
CA THR A 296 4.70 -4.80 -7.46
C THR A 296 5.21 -6.20 -7.10
N ASP A 297 5.01 -6.67 -5.86
CA ASP A 297 5.28 -8.06 -5.48
C ASP A 297 4.42 -9.01 -6.30
N ALA A 298 3.12 -8.71 -6.44
CA ALA A 298 2.18 -9.52 -7.19
C ALA A 298 2.59 -9.67 -8.67
N ILE A 299 3.08 -8.59 -9.30
CA ILE A 299 3.63 -8.64 -10.66
C ILE A 299 4.85 -9.56 -10.75
N ALA A 300 5.78 -9.43 -9.79
CA ALA A 300 7.01 -10.24 -9.74
C ALA A 300 6.69 -11.72 -9.49
N LEU A 301 5.82 -12.01 -8.52
CA LEU A 301 5.40 -13.35 -8.16
C LEU A 301 4.62 -14.01 -9.29
N GLY A 302 3.63 -13.33 -9.88
CA GLY A 302 2.84 -13.89 -10.98
C GLY A 302 3.70 -14.20 -12.21
N THR A 303 4.76 -13.41 -12.46
CA THR A 303 5.75 -13.72 -13.51
C THR A 303 6.56 -14.97 -13.18
N ALA A 304 7.02 -15.11 -11.93
CA ALA A 304 7.77 -16.28 -11.47
C ALA A 304 6.91 -17.55 -11.51
N LEU A 305 5.69 -17.51 -10.95
CA LEU A 305 4.73 -18.62 -10.97
C LEU A 305 4.39 -19.06 -12.38
N ALA A 306 4.11 -18.12 -13.28
CA ALA A 306 3.83 -18.46 -14.67
C ALA A 306 5.00 -19.17 -15.37
N LYS A 307 6.24 -18.81 -15.02
CA LYS A 307 7.42 -19.48 -15.54
C LYS A 307 7.59 -20.87 -14.95
N VAL A 308 7.38 -21.05 -13.65
CA VAL A 308 7.48 -22.35 -12.98
C VAL A 308 6.40 -23.33 -13.46
N LEU A 309 5.17 -22.85 -13.65
CA LEU A 309 4.07 -23.69 -14.13
C LEU A 309 4.29 -24.21 -15.55
N ARG A 310 5.04 -23.48 -16.39
CA ARG A 310 5.44 -23.90 -17.74
C ARG A 310 6.72 -24.73 -17.77
N ASP A 311 7.77 -24.27 -17.08
CA ASP A 311 9.13 -24.79 -17.22
C ASP A 311 9.45 -25.88 -16.18
N GLY A 312 8.64 -26.02 -15.13
CA GLY A 312 8.80 -26.99 -14.03
C GLY A 312 9.93 -26.67 -13.04
N SER A 313 10.69 -25.59 -13.24
CA SER A 313 11.81 -25.21 -12.37
C SER A 313 11.39 -24.20 -11.30
N ASP A 314 11.55 -24.59 -10.04
CA ASP A 314 11.25 -23.77 -8.87
C ASP A 314 12.23 -22.60 -8.62
N ALA A 315 13.36 -22.56 -9.33
CA ALA A 315 14.43 -21.57 -9.11
C ALA A 315 13.95 -20.11 -9.21
N GLN A 316 12.91 -19.86 -10.00
CA GLN A 316 12.33 -18.53 -10.16
C GLN A 316 11.55 -18.07 -8.92
N LEU A 317 10.95 -19.00 -8.18
CA LEU A 317 10.25 -18.71 -6.93
C LEU A 317 11.25 -18.40 -5.80
N ASP A 318 12.41 -19.08 -5.81
CA ASP A 318 13.50 -18.77 -4.88
C ASP A 318 14.11 -17.40 -5.17
N ALA A 319 14.33 -17.08 -6.45
CA ALA A 319 14.79 -15.76 -6.88
C ALA A 319 13.79 -14.66 -6.49
N TYR A 320 12.48 -14.89 -6.67
CA TYR A 320 11.43 -14.00 -6.19
C TYR A 320 11.55 -13.76 -4.68
N SER A 321 11.64 -14.83 -3.90
CA SER A 321 11.71 -14.77 -2.44
C SER A 321 12.90 -13.95 -1.95
N ALA A 322 14.09 -14.20 -2.50
CA ALA A 322 15.30 -13.47 -2.17
C ALA A 322 15.21 -11.98 -2.57
N SER A 323 14.78 -11.70 -3.81
CA SER A 323 14.75 -10.34 -4.35
C SER A 323 13.73 -9.45 -3.63
N GLN A 324 12.51 -9.93 -3.43
CA GLN A 324 11.46 -9.12 -2.81
C GLN A 324 11.72 -8.90 -1.32
N ARG A 325 12.26 -9.89 -0.60
CA ARG A 325 12.70 -9.69 0.78
C ARG A 325 13.76 -8.61 0.91
N GLN A 326 14.75 -8.59 0.01
CA GLN A 326 15.77 -7.53 -0.02
C GLN A 326 15.15 -6.15 -0.28
N LYS A 327 14.21 -6.04 -1.23
CA LYS A 327 13.50 -4.78 -1.52
C LYS A 327 12.68 -4.31 -0.32
N ALA A 328 11.93 -5.20 0.35
CA ALA A 328 11.17 -4.87 1.54
C ALA A 328 12.07 -4.36 2.67
N GLN A 329 13.24 -4.95 2.88
CA GLN A 329 14.24 -4.48 3.86
C GLN A 329 14.79 -3.08 3.51
N GLN A 330 15.02 -2.79 2.22
CA GLN A 330 15.45 -1.46 1.77
C GLN A 330 14.35 -0.41 2.00
N VAL A 331 13.10 -0.73 1.67
CA VAL A 331 11.93 0.13 1.92
C VAL A 331 11.79 0.38 3.42
N LEU A 332 11.89 -0.64 4.26
CA LEU A 332 11.83 -0.50 5.71
C LEU A 332 12.93 0.40 6.28
N THR A 333 14.16 0.20 5.82
CA THR A 333 15.29 1.05 6.23
C THR A 333 15.04 2.52 5.85
N LEU A 334 14.53 2.76 4.65
CA LEU A 334 14.21 4.10 4.17
C LEU A 334 13.06 4.74 4.96
N THR A 335 11.93 4.05 5.07
CA THR A 335 10.73 4.52 5.78
C THR A 335 11.00 4.75 7.26
N GLY A 336 11.82 3.91 7.90
CA GLY A 336 12.28 4.10 9.28
C GLY A 336 13.13 5.38 9.45
N ARG A 337 14.04 5.66 8.51
CA ARG A 337 14.82 6.91 8.50
C ARG A 337 13.93 8.14 8.29
N LEU A 338 13.01 8.08 7.32
CA LEU A 338 12.06 9.17 7.06
C LEU A 338 11.17 9.43 8.29
N THR A 339 10.65 8.37 8.91
CA THR A 339 9.84 8.46 10.12
C THR A 339 10.64 9.11 11.25
N ARG A 340 11.88 8.69 11.51
CA ARG A 340 12.75 9.28 12.55
C ARG A 340 13.04 10.77 12.32
N VAL A 341 13.29 11.17 11.07
CA VAL A 341 13.45 12.59 10.71
C VAL A 341 12.16 13.36 10.97
N ALA A 342 11.03 12.74 10.66
CA ALA A 342 9.73 13.37 10.76
C ALA A 342 9.24 13.48 12.22
N THR A 343 9.59 12.52 13.08
CA THR A 343 9.24 12.48 14.51
C THR A 343 10.31 13.05 15.44
N MET A 344 11.29 13.82 14.91
CA MET A 344 12.34 14.44 15.74
C MET A 344 11.78 15.21 16.96
N PRO A 345 12.50 15.22 18.11
CA PRO A 345 12.12 15.99 19.29
C PRO A 345 11.89 17.47 18.96
N ARG A 346 10.92 18.10 19.63
CA ARG A 346 10.51 19.50 19.39
C ARG A 346 11.69 20.47 19.24
N PRO A 347 12.74 20.46 20.09
CA PRO A 347 13.86 21.39 19.99
C PRO A 347 14.68 21.27 18.69
N LEU A 348 14.70 20.09 18.05
CA LEU A 348 15.48 19.83 16.83
C LEU A 348 14.71 20.12 15.54
N ARG A 349 13.39 20.36 15.62
CA ARG A 349 12.53 20.59 14.45
C ARG A 349 12.93 21.84 13.63
N PRO A 350 13.30 22.99 14.21
CA PRO A 350 13.76 24.15 13.44
C PRO A 350 15.04 23.88 12.63
N ILE A 351 15.97 23.11 13.21
CA ILE A 351 17.21 22.69 12.53
C ILE A 351 16.88 21.79 11.35
N ARG A 352 16.04 20.77 11.56
CA ARG A 352 15.53 19.90 10.49
C ARG A 352 14.87 20.70 9.37
N ASN A 353 13.94 21.59 9.69
CA ASN A 353 13.19 22.37 8.70
C ASN A 353 14.13 23.28 7.89
N SER A 354 15.16 23.86 8.53
CA SER A 354 16.17 24.66 7.86
C SER A 354 17.07 23.80 6.95
N ALA A 355 17.47 22.62 7.41
CA ALA A 355 18.21 21.66 6.59
C ALA A 355 17.40 21.16 5.38
N MET A 356 16.09 20.93 5.54
CA MET A 356 15.20 20.56 4.44
C MET A 356 15.09 21.67 3.40
N ARG A 357 14.94 22.93 3.83
CA ARG A 357 14.95 24.08 2.91
C ARG A 357 16.25 24.20 2.14
N ALA A 358 17.39 24.05 2.84
CA ALA A 358 18.70 24.04 2.20
C ALA A 358 18.82 22.91 1.15
N ALA A 359 18.39 21.69 1.49
CA ALA A 359 18.40 20.55 0.59
C ALA A 359 17.47 20.74 -0.62
N ALA A 360 16.37 21.50 -0.49
CA ALA A 360 15.46 21.79 -1.60
C ALA A 360 16.14 22.55 -2.75
N HIS A 361 17.19 23.33 -2.47
CA HIS A 361 17.94 24.03 -3.50
C HIS A 361 18.77 23.10 -4.39
N LEU A 362 19.05 21.86 -3.95
CA LEU A 362 19.80 20.87 -4.71
C LEU A 362 18.86 20.14 -5.69
N PRO A 363 19.01 20.32 -7.02
CA PRO A 363 18.14 19.64 -7.99
C PRO A 363 18.23 18.11 -7.90
N ALA A 364 19.42 17.59 -7.59
CA ALA A 364 19.66 16.16 -7.40
C ALA A 364 18.84 15.58 -6.24
N ALA A 365 18.72 16.30 -5.13
CA ALA A 365 17.94 15.86 -3.96
C ALA A 365 16.44 15.79 -4.29
N ARG A 366 15.89 16.83 -4.93
CA ARG A 366 14.49 16.85 -5.39
C ARG A 366 14.21 15.74 -6.39
N ARG A 367 15.11 15.53 -7.35
CA ARG A 367 15.00 14.44 -8.34
C ARG A 367 15.01 13.07 -7.66
N GLN A 368 15.94 12.84 -6.75
CA GLN A 368 16.00 11.56 -6.02
C GLN A 368 14.73 11.32 -5.20
N LEU A 369 14.18 12.35 -4.56
CA LEU A 369 12.91 12.24 -3.84
C LEU A 369 11.74 11.94 -4.78
N ALA A 370 11.67 12.59 -5.95
CA ALA A 370 10.66 12.31 -6.97
C ALA A 370 10.71 10.85 -7.44
N TRP A 371 11.90 10.32 -7.73
CA TRP A 371 12.11 8.92 -8.13
C TRP A 371 11.71 7.93 -7.04
N ARG A 372 12.00 8.23 -5.77
CA ARG A 372 11.61 7.37 -4.64
C ARG A 372 10.11 7.37 -4.40
N LEU A 373 9.48 8.55 -4.36
CA LEU A 373 8.03 8.67 -4.12
C LEU A 373 7.20 8.06 -5.26
N SER A 374 7.66 8.22 -6.50
CA SER A 374 7.03 7.64 -7.69
C SER A 374 7.22 6.12 -7.83
N GLY A 375 8.09 5.50 -7.01
CA GLY A 375 8.42 4.08 -7.09
C GLY A 375 9.33 3.71 -8.27
N LEU A 376 9.71 4.66 -9.13
CA LEU A 376 10.52 4.39 -10.33
C LEU A 376 11.94 3.91 -10.02
N VAL A 377 12.42 4.08 -8.78
CA VAL A 377 13.67 3.44 -8.32
C VAL A 377 13.65 1.90 -8.36
N TYR A 378 12.46 1.29 -8.48
CA TYR A 378 12.25 -0.15 -8.57
C TYR A 378 11.80 -0.61 -9.97
N ARG A 379 11.96 0.27 -10.98
CA ARG A 379 11.81 -0.11 -12.39
C ARG A 379 12.88 -1.10 -12.78
#